data_AF-M2WU10-F1
#
_entry.id   AF-M2WU10-F1
#
_cell.length_a   1.000
_cell.length_b   1.000
_cell.length_c   1.000
_cell.angle_alpha   90.00
_cell.angle_beta   90.00
_cell.angle_gamma   90.00
#
_symmetry.space_group_name_H-M   'P 1'
#
loop_
_entity.id
_entity.type
_entity.pdbx_description
1 polymer ?
#
loop_
_entity_poly.entity_id
_entity_poly.type
_entity_poly.pdbx_seq_one_letter_code
_entity_poly.pdbx_strand_id
1 'polypeptide(L)'
;MLRIKDPKKSRTFYEKQLGMQFLTRFDFPSLAFSLYFYASTEQKIPNDHLSQAETAKWLWNVQCPTLELTYNWGTEKDSEFHYHNGNEDPKGFVHVTFVVNDVKETVEELQSQGVPVIQHPSHSEIGKCAYVSDPDGYWIQLVSGERKTGYLYSNTKSVDDVKSSPVLAETMLRIKDPAVSKEFYEKGLGMNFLGHLEIPSSRSTVYYYGYANSSSNEIYSMINKFKTYQWTIPRMALQYLWDSESDSFLSYHNGNSEPKGFGHIGLTVDDIYGACYRIQKAGYKIIRKPGPFQDVGEIAFVSDPDGYWIELIQRSSLRSPKSAL
;
A
#
# COMPACT_ATOMS: atom_id res chain seq x y z
N MET A 1 0.84 4.87 2.67
CA MET A 1 1.10 6.32 2.70
C MET A 1 2.48 6.62 2.14
N LEU A 2 2.57 7.53 1.16
CA LEU A 2 3.83 8.07 0.64
C LEU A 2 3.89 9.58 0.94
N ARG A 3 5.06 10.10 1.29
CA ARG A 3 5.25 11.54 1.42
C ARG A 3 5.61 12.15 0.08
N ILE A 4 5.00 13.27 -0.26
CA ILE A 4 5.16 13.91 -1.57
C ILE A 4 5.56 15.37 -1.43
N LYS A 5 6.42 15.84 -2.33
CA LYS A 5 6.95 17.20 -2.33
C LYS A 5 5.92 18.20 -2.84
N ASP A 6 5.26 17.88 -3.95
CA ASP A 6 4.35 18.79 -4.65
C ASP A 6 3.03 18.08 -5.02
N PRO A 7 1.91 18.39 -4.34
CA PRO A 7 0.63 17.75 -4.60
C PRO A 7 0.09 18.02 -6.01
N LYS A 8 0.53 19.08 -6.70
CA LYS A 8 0.12 19.32 -8.09
C LYS A 8 0.75 18.32 -9.04
N LYS A 9 2.04 18.03 -8.86
CA LYS A 9 2.75 17.02 -9.68
C LYS A 9 2.22 15.63 -9.40
N SER A 10 2.05 15.26 -8.13
CA SER A 10 1.48 13.95 -7.75
C SER A 10 0.05 13.81 -8.25
N ARG A 11 -0.77 14.87 -8.21
CA ARG A 11 -2.10 14.85 -8.82
C ARG A 11 -2.05 14.59 -10.32
N THR A 12 -1.18 15.26 -11.07
CA THR A 12 -1.01 14.98 -12.50
C THR A 12 -0.72 13.50 -12.71
N PHE A 13 0.28 12.96 -12.01
CA PHE A 13 0.69 11.57 -12.14
C PHE A 13 -0.42 10.58 -11.79
N TYR A 14 -0.92 10.61 -10.54
CA TYR A 14 -1.86 9.60 -10.06
C TYR A 14 -3.27 9.76 -10.67
N GLU A 15 -3.77 10.99 -10.82
CA GLU A 15 -5.13 11.22 -11.35
C GLU A 15 -5.17 11.23 -12.88
N LYS A 16 -4.25 11.94 -13.54
CA LYS A 16 -4.33 12.13 -15.01
C LYS A 16 -3.61 11.05 -15.80
N GLN A 17 -2.45 10.58 -15.32
CA GLN A 17 -1.63 9.62 -16.06
C GLN A 17 -1.94 8.17 -15.67
N LEU A 18 -2.22 7.92 -14.38
CA LEU A 18 -2.63 6.59 -13.88
C LEU A 18 -4.14 6.43 -13.64
N GLY A 19 -4.94 7.44 -13.99
CA GLY A 19 -6.41 7.35 -13.98
C GLY A 19 -7.04 7.06 -12.62
N MET A 20 -6.34 7.33 -11.51
CA MET A 20 -6.91 7.11 -10.17
C MET A 20 -7.97 8.18 -9.87
N GLN A 21 -9.04 7.76 -9.21
CA GLN A 21 -10.04 8.66 -8.69
C GLN A 21 -9.52 9.35 -7.43
N PHE A 22 -9.52 10.68 -7.42
CA PHE A 22 -9.36 11.47 -6.20
C PHE A 22 -10.59 11.27 -5.31
N LEU A 23 -10.38 10.80 -4.09
CA LEU A 23 -11.46 10.53 -3.13
C LEU A 23 -11.71 11.72 -2.22
N THR A 24 -10.67 12.20 -1.55
CA THR A 24 -10.77 13.31 -0.60
C THR A 24 -9.40 13.87 -0.21
N ARG A 25 -9.42 15.01 0.47
CA ARG A 25 -8.27 15.66 1.11
C ARG A 25 -8.62 15.99 2.56
N PHE A 26 -7.67 15.76 3.46
CA PHE A 26 -7.73 16.21 4.85
C PHE A 26 -6.64 17.23 5.12
N ASP A 27 -7.00 18.32 5.82
CA ASP A 27 -6.08 19.39 6.16
C ASP A 27 -5.87 19.42 7.67
N PHE A 28 -4.60 19.54 8.09
CA PHE A 28 -4.21 19.63 9.48
C PHE A 28 -3.40 20.91 9.72
N PRO A 29 -4.04 22.10 9.77
CA PRO A 29 -3.34 23.38 9.83
C PRO A 29 -2.39 23.52 11.02
N SER A 30 -2.78 23.00 12.19
CA SER A 30 -1.94 23.03 13.39
C SER A 30 -0.66 22.18 13.27
N LEU A 31 -0.63 21.24 12.31
CA LEU A 31 0.50 20.35 12.05
C LEU A 31 1.17 20.64 10.70
N ALA A 32 0.68 21.64 9.96
CA ALA A 32 1.20 22.08 8.66
C ALA A 32 1.36 20.95 7.62
N PHE A 33 0.36 20.06 7.50
CA PHE A 33 0.32 19.08 6.43
C PHE A 33 -1.11 18.80 5.92
N SER A 34 -1.18 18.20 4.73
CA SER A 34 -2.40 17.70 4.10
C SER A 34 -2.24 16.24 3.71
N LEU A 35 -3.34 15.48 3.78
CA LEU A 35 -3.45 14.14 3.24
C LEU A 35 -4.31 14.15 1.98
N TYR A 36 -3.93 13.42 0.94
CA TYR A 36 -4.71 13.23 -0.28
C TYR A 36 -4.93 11.74 -0.51
N PHE A 37 -6.17 11.33 -0.75
CA PHE A 37 -6.51 9.93 -0.95
C PHE A 37 -6.96 9.69 -2.39
N TYR A 38 -6.34 8.70 -3.02
CA TYR A 38 -6.64 8.25 -4.38
C TYR A 38 -6.96 6.76 -4.38
N ALA A 39 -7.82 6.30 -5.29
CA ALA A 39 -8.05 4.87 -5.50
C ALA A 39 -8.43 4.53 -6.95
N SER A 40 -8.19 3.29 -7.35
CA SER A 40 -8.68 2.75 -8.63
C SER A 40 -10.13 2.29 -8.49
N THR A 41 -11.05 3.26 -8.49
CA THR A 41 -12.49 3.01 -8.25
C THR A 41 -13.36 4.07 -8.93
N GLU A 42 -14.63 3.74 -9.14
CA GLU A 42 -15.65 4.71 -9.55
C GLU A 42 -16.42 5.30 -8.35
N GLN A 43 -16.13 4.83 -7.13
CA GLN A 43 -16.73 5.37 -5.90
C GLN A 43 -16.38 6.86 -5.75
N LYS A 44 -17.40 7.64 -5.40
CA LYS A 44 -17.28 9.07 -5.11
C LYS A 44 -17.72 9.34 -3.69
N ILE A 45 -17.21 10.42 -3.12
CA ILE A 45 -17.72 10.93 -1.86
C ILE A 45 -19.25 11.13 -1.98
N PRO A 46 -20.06 10.71 -0.99
CA PRO A 46 -21.51 10.74 -1.14
C PRO A 46 -22.09 12.16 -1.22
N ASN A 47 -21.39 13.13 -0.65
CA ASN A 47 -21.81 14.53 -0.57
C ASN A 47 -20.57 15.43 -0.39
N ASP A 48 -20.48 16.50 -1.19
CA ASP A 48 -19.36 17.46 -1.17
C ASP A 48 -19.37 18.38 0.07
N HIS A 49 -20.41 18.32 0.91
CA HIS A 49 -20.59 19.13 2.11
C HIS A 49 -20.31 18.38 3.42
N LEU A 50 -19.77 17.16 3.36
CA LEU A 50 -19.43 16.40 4.56
C LEU A 50 -18.31 17.11 5.34
N SER A 51 -18.40 17.10 6.68
CA SER A 51 -17.28 17.45 7.54
C SER A 51 -16.11 16.48 7.33
N GLN A 52 -14.90 16.86 7.77
CA GLN A 52 -13.73 15.99 7.73
C GLN A 52 -13.99 14.66 8.47
N ALA A 53 -14.66 14.71 9.63
CA ALA A 53 -15.01 13.52 10.40
C ALA A 53 -16.02 12.61 9.69
N GLU A 54 -17.01 13.16 9.01
CA GLU A 54 -17.97 12.38 8.22
C GLU A 54 -17.31 11.78 6.98
N THR A 55 -16.43 12.55 6.34
CA THR A 55 -15.65 12.11 5.19
C THR A 55 -14.69 10.97 5.56
N ALA A 56 -14.02 11.05 6.71
CA ALA A 56 -13.17 9.99 7.23
C ALA A 56 -13.98 8.70 7.49
N LYS A 57 -15.17 8.81 8.09
CA LYS A 57 -16.06 7.65 8.29
C LYS A 57 -16.43 6.96 6.98
N TRP A 58 -16.65 7.71 5.91
CA TRP A 58 -16.89 7.16 4.58
C TRP A 58 -15.62 6.51 4.00
N LEU A 59 -14.49 7.23 4.01
CA LEU A 59 -13.21 6.78 3.47
C LEU A 59 -12.77 5.43 4.04
N TRP A 60 -12.91 5.24 5.37
CA TRP A 60 -12.55 3.99 6.05
C TRP A 60 -13.46 2.80 5.72
N ASN A 61 -14.51 3.00 4.93
CA ASN A 61 -15.36 1.94 4.39
C ASN A 61 -15.21 1.72 2.89
N VAL A 62 -14.37 2.49 2.20
CA VAL A 62 -14.07 2.28 0.78
C VAL A 62 -13.44 0.90 0.62
N GLN A 63 -14.13 0.02 -0.12
CA GLN A 63 -13.73 -1.38 -0.30
C GLN A 63 -12.74 -1.54 -1.46
N CYS A 64 -11.65 -0.78 -1.45
CA CYS A 64 -10.51 -0.97 -2.35
C CYS A 64 -9.25 -0.34 -1.75
N PRO A 65 -8.04 -0.71 -2.22
CA PRO A 65 -6.81 -0.06 -1.81
C PRO A 65 -6.87 1.44 -2.09
N THR A 66 -6.43 2.22 -1.11
CA THR A 66 -6.29 3.66 -1.25
C THR A 66 -4.81 4.03 -1.15
N LEU A 67 -4.35 4.90 -2.04
CA LEU A 67 -3.06 5.56 -1.94
C LEU A 67 -3.25 6.86 -1.17
N GLU A 68 -2.71 6.89 0.04
CA GLU A 68 -2.58 8.10 0.84
C GLU A 68 -1.28 8.82 0.52
N LEU A 69 -1.36 10.09 0.15
CA LEU A 69 -0.22 10.97 -0.05
C LEU A 69 -0.19 12.02 1.05
N THR A 70 0.95 12.16 1.74
CA THR A 70 1.17 13.19 2.75
C THR A 70 2.01 14.32 2.17
N TYR A 71 1.46 15.52 2.15
CA TYR A 71 2.15 16.74 1.74
C TYR A 71 2.39 17.64 2.96
N ASN A 72 3.67 17.83 3.32
CA ASN A 72 4.08 18.77 4.35
C ASN A 72 4.19 20.17 3.72
N TRP A 73 3.53 21.17 4.29
CA TRP A 73 3.33 22.45 3.62
C TRP A 73 4.65 23.20 3.38
N GLY A 74 4.87 23.66 2.15
CA GLY A 74 6.04 24.43 1.76
C GLY A 74 7.17 23.60 1.14
N THR A 75 7.10 22.26 1.15
CA THR A 75 8.13 21.40 0.52
C THR A 75 8.26 21.62 -0.98
N GLU A 76 7.19 22.04 -1.65
CA GLU A 76 7.16 22.36 -3.08
C GLU A 76 7.97 23.61 -3.44
N LYS A 77 8.24 24.48 -2.47
CA LYS A 77 8.98 25.75 -2.66
C LYS A 77 10.49 25.60 -2.52
N ASP A 78 10.95 24.54 -1.87
CA ASP A 78 12.37 24.24 -1.69
C ASP A 78 12.86 23.41 -2.88
N SER A 79 13.78 23.95 -3.69
CA SER A 79 14.31 23.23 -4.86
C SER A 79 15.14 22.01 -4.48
N GLU A 80 15.83 22.05 -3.35
CA GLU A 80 16.77 21.02 -2.89
C GLU A 80 16.08 19.91 -2.10
N PHE A 81 14.92 20.21 -1.52
CA PHE A 81 14.14 19.24 -0.78
C PHE A 81 13.68 18.07 -1.68
N HIS A 82 13.84 16.84 -1.19
CA HIS A 82 13.32 15.63 -1.81
C HIS A 82 13.05 14.59 -0.73
N TYR A 83 12.10 13.70 -0.97
CA TYR A 83 11.89 12.52 -0.14
C TYR A 83 12.76 11.35 -0.63
N HIS A 84 13.08 10.44 0.28
CA HIS A 84 13.74 9.19 -0.03
C HIS A 84 12.75 8.21 -0.65
N ASN A 85 13.15 7.58 -1.75
CA ASN A 85 12.30 6.66 -2.53
C ASN A 85 12.29 5.22 -2.01
N GLY A 86 13.15 4.89 -1.04
CA GLY A 86 13.31 3.56 -0.45
C GLY A 86 14.22 2.59 -1.23
N ASN A 87 14.66 2.94 -2.45
CA ASN A 87 15.50 2.09 -3.30
C ASN A 87 16.97 2.51 -3.36
N GLU A 88 17.28 3.71 -2.91
CA GLU A 88 18.64 4.17 -2.61
C GLU A 88 19.04 3.80 -1.19
N ASP A 89 20.34 3.80 -0.88
CA ASP A 89 20.78 3.58 0.50
C ASP A 89 20.41 4.78 1.39
N PRO A 90 19.85 4.58 2.60
CA PRO A 90 19.48 3.29 3.18
C PRO A 90 18.17 2.72 2.60
N LYS A 91 18.20 1.45 2.15
CA LYS A 91 17.06 0.82 1.45
C LYS A 91 15.95 0.40 2.40
N GLY A 92 14.72 0.35 1.90
CA GLY A 92 13.56 -0.13 2.64
C GLY A 92 12.38 -0.44 1.72
N PHE A 93 11.38 0.46 1.71
CA PHE A 93 10.25 0.43 0.79
C PHE A 93 10.71 0.21 -0.67
N VAL A 94 10.01 -0.64 -1.42
CA VAL A 94 10.39 -0.98 -2.80
C VAL A 94 9.53 -0.22 -3.79
N HIS A 95 8.23 -0.51 -3.85
CA HIS A 95 7.33 0.08 -4.84
C HIS A 95 5.86 -0.10 -4.47
N VAL A 96 4.99 0.61 -5.18
CA VAL A 96 3.59 0.21 -5.35
C VAL A 96 3.37 -0.35 -6.76
N THR A 97 2.44 -1.28 -6.90
CA THR A 97 2.16 -1.95 -8.18
C THR A 97 0.80 -1.58 -8.72
N PHE A 98 0.77 -1.24 -10.00
CA PHE A 98 -0.43 -1.10 -10.80
C PHE A 98 -0.55 -2.22 -11.82
N VAL A 99 -1.74 -2.81 -11.87
CA VAL A 99 -2.13 -3.76 -12.90
C VAL A 99 -2.65 -2.99 -14.10
N VAL A 100 -2.07 -3.27 -15.27
CA VAL A 100 -2.42 -2.59 -16.51
C VAL A 100 -2.83 -3.61 -17.57
N ASN A 101 -3.61 -3.15 -18.55
CA ASN A 101 -4.04 -4.00 -19.66
C ASN A 101 -2.85 -4.41 -20.55
N ASP A 102 -2.04 -3.43 -20.97
CA ASP A 102 -0.77 -3.68 -21.67
C ASP A 102 0.35 -2.81 -21.08
N VAL A 103 1.37 -3.46 -20.54
CA VAL A 103 2.54 -2.80 -19.94
C VAL A 103 3.31 -1.97 -20.97
N LYS A 104 3.43 -2.42 -22.21
CA LYS A 104 4.20 -1.71 -23.25
C LYS A 104 3.47 -0.42 -23.64
N GLU A 105 2.19 -0.52 -23.98
CA GLU A 105 1.38 0.64 -24.35
C GLU A 105 1.33 1.67 -23.21
N THR A 106 1.09 1.20 -21.98
CA THR A 106 1.06 2.08 -20.81
C THR A 106 2.40 2.80 -20.60
N VAL A 107 3.53 2.10 -20.72
CA VAL A 107 4.86 2.74 -20.59
C VAL A 107 5.11 3.73 -21.72
N GLU A 108 4.76 3.41 -22.96
CA GLU A 108 4.92 4.33 -24.10
C GLU A 108 4.08 5.60 -23.91
N GLU A 109 2.84 5.48 -23.44
CA GLU A 109 1.99 6.62 -23.11
C GLU A 109 2.59 7.47 -21.99
N LEU A 110 2.94 6.87 -20.85
CA LEU A 110 3.54 7.58 -19.71
C LEU A 110 4.85 8.27 -20.11
N GLN A 111 5.70 7.59 -20.87
CA GLN A 111 6.96 8.14 -21.37
C GLN A 111 6.71 9.33 -22.31
N SER A 112 5.71 9.25 -23.20
CA SER A 112 5.33 10.37 -24.08
C SER A 112 4.86 11.62 -23.31
N GLN A 113 4.37 11.43 -22.08
CA GLN A 113 3.95 12.48 -21.17
C GLN A 113 5.07 12.93 -20.20
N GLY A 114 6.31 12.46 -20.42
CA GLY A 114 7.49 12.87 -19.65
C GLY A 114 7.70 12.12 -18.33
N VAL A 115 6.99 11.01 -18.09
CA VAL A 115 7.23 10.16 -16.92
C VAL A 115 8.55 9.41 -17.09
N PRO A 116 9.49 9.47 -16.11
CA PRO A 116 10.74 8.72 -16.19
C PRO A 116 10.51 7.20 -16.15
N VAL A 117 11.11 6.49 -17.10
CA VAL A 117 11.13 5.02 -17.11
C VAL A 117 12.37 4.54 -16.36
N ILE A 118 12.16 3.78 -15.29
CA ILE A 118 13.22 3.16 -14.49
C ILE A 118 13.70 1.86 -15.16
N GLN A 119 12.74 1.07 -15.66
CA GLN A 119 13.01 -0.18 -16.38
C GLN A 119 11.97 -0.33 -17.49
N HIS A 120 12.45 -0.45 -18.73
CA HIS A 120 11.61 -0.72 -19.88
C HIS A 120 10.93 -2.09 -19.79
N PRO A 121 9.79 -2.29 -20.48
CA PRO A 121 9.05 -3.55 -20.46
C PRO A 121 9.94 -4.75 -20.77
N SER A 122 9.98 -5.71 -19.85
CA SER A 122 10.71 -6.97 -20.00
C SER A 122 9.88 -8.14 -19.46
N HIS A 123 10.15 -9.35 -19.94
CA HIS A 123 9.66 -10.55 -19.28
C HIS A 123 10.60 -10.89 -18.12
N SER A 124 10.01 -11.15 -16.96
CA SER A 124 10.68 -11.64 -15.76
C SER A 124 9.89 -12.81 -15.18
N GLU A 125 10.35 -13.32 -14.05
CA GLU A 125 9.67 -14.33 -13.24
C GLU A 125 8.27 -13.87 -12.80
N ILE A 126 7.96 -12.56 -12.73
CA ILE A 126 6.59 -12.07 -12.47
C ILE A 126 5.72 -11.92 -13.74
N GLY A 127 6.26 -12.23 -14.92
CA GLY A 127 5.64 -11.98 -16.22
C GLY A 127 6.14 -10.69 -16.88
N LYS A 128 5.37 -10.13 -17.82
CA LYS A 128 5.69 -8.85 -18.46
C LYS A 128 5.51 -7.72 -17.44
N CYS A 129 6.59 -7.03 -17.11
CA CYS A 129 6.60 -5.94 -16.16
C CYS A 129 7.48 -4.77 -16.64
N ALA A 130 7.24 -3.60 -16.07
CA ALA A 130 8.08 -2.40 -16.22
C ALA A 130 8.07 -1.59 -14.91
N TYR A 131 9.01 -0.65 -14.79
CA TYR A 131 9.03 0.29 -13.69
C TYR A 131 9.11 1.72 -14.23
N VAL A 132 8.26 2.59 -13.70
CA VAL A 132 8.34 4.04 -13.90
C VAL A 132 8.54 4.74 -12.56
N SER A 133 8.96 6.00 -12.59
CA SER A 133 9.09 6.84 -11.40
C SER A 133 7.87 7.74 -11.26
N ASP A 134 7.34 7.84 -10.04
CA ASP A 134 6.44 8.93 -9.70
C ASP A 134 7.23 10.27 -9.56
N PRO A 135 6.55 11.41 -9.36
CA PRO A 135 7.20 12.72 -9.26
C PRO A 135 8.21 12.89 -8.13
N ASP A 136 8.16 12.04 -7.10
CA ASP A 136 9.03 12.07 -5.92
C ASP A 136 10.09 10.95 -5.95
N GLY A 137 10.18 10.20 -7.06
CA GLY A 137 11.19 9.15 -7.24
C GLY A 137 10.73 7.76 -6.81
N TYR A 138 9.50 7.60 -6.29
CA TYR A 138 9.01 6.28 -5.90
C TYR A 138 8.84 5.40 -7.13
N TRP A 139 9.27 4.15 -7.00
CA TRP A 139 9.11 3.19 -8.07
C TRP A 139 7.65 2.74 -8.14
N ILE A 140 7.13 2.73 -9.36
CA ILE A 140 5.79 2.27 -9.70
C ILE A 140 5.96 1.08 -10.64
N GLN A 141 5.63 -0.11 -10.14
CA GLN A 141 5.67 -1.32 -10.94
C GLN A 141 4.40 -1.44 -11.78
N LEU A 142 4.55 -1.66 -13.08
CA LEU A 142 3.46 -1.95 -13.99
C LEU A 142 3.53 -3.42 -14.38
N VAL A 143 2.43 -4.14 -14.21
CA VAL A 143 2.33 -5.57 -14.52
C VAL A 143 1.11 -5.86 -15.38
N SER A 144 1.25 -6.77 -16.34
CA SER A 144 0.12 -7.24 -17.15
C SER A 144 -0.73 -8.23 -16.36
N GLY A 145 -2.05 -7.99 -16.33
CA GLY A 145 -3.02 -8.89 -15.70
C GLY A 145 -4.19 -9.23 -16.62
N GLU A 146 -4.47 -10.51 -16.89
CA GLU A 146 -5.72 -10.92 -17.55
C GLU A 146 -6.89 -10.82 -16.57
N ARG A 147 -7.74 -9.80 -16.68
CA ARG A 147 -8.86 -9.62 -15.75
C ARG A 147 -9.93 -10.70 -15.96
N LYS A 148 -10.12 -11.61 -15.00
CA LYS A 148 -11.39 -12.34 -14.86
C LYS A 148 -12.27 -11.59 -13.88
N THR A 149 -13.40 -11.09 -14.38
CA THR A 149 -14.49 -10.51 -13.59
C THR A 149 -14.90 -11.45 -12.44
N GLY A 150 -14.98 -10.94 -11.20
CA GLY A 150 -15.75 -11.61 -10.14
C GLY A 150 -15.05 -12.05 -8.84
N TYR A 151 -13.78 -11.72 -8.58
CA TYR A 151 -13.08 -12.18 -7.35
C TYR A 151 -12.73 -11.10 -6.32
N LEU A 152 -13.23 -9.89 -6.49
CA LEU A 152 -13.03 -8.83 -5.50
C LEU A 152 -14.24 -8.84 -4.56
N TYR A 153 -14.00 -9.30 -3.33
CA TYR A 153 -14.92 -9.25 -2.18
C TYR A 153 -16.00 -10.33 -2.13
N SER A 154 -15.77 -11.35 -1.29
CA SER A 154 -16.81 -12.31 -0.90
C SER A 154 -17.96 -11.59 -0.17
N ASN A 155 -19.18 -11.80 -0.64
CA ASN A 155 -20.50 -11.43 -0.09
C ASN A 155 -21.15 -10.12 -0.55
N THR A 156 -20.54 -9.32 -1.42
CA THR A 156 -21.27 -8.27 -2.15
C THR A 156 -21.61 -8.77 -3.54
N LYS A 157 -22.89 -8.69 -3.94
CA LYS A 157 -23.31 -8.85 -5.34
C LYS A 157 -22.31 -8.10 -6.22
N SER A 158 -21.84 -8.79 -7.27
CA SER A 158 -20.84 -8.36 -8.25
C SER A 158 -20.53 -6.87 -8.13
N VAL A 159 -19.35 -6.55 -7.59
CA VAL A 159 -18.77 -5.23 -7.84
C VAL A 159 -18.61 -5.18 -9.35
N ASP A 160 -19.57 -4.50 -10.00
CA ASP A 160 -19.59 -4.28 -11.43
C ASP A 160 -18.18 -3.87 -11.86
N ASP A 161 -17.72 -4.51 -12.94
CA ASP A 161 -16.46 -4.28 -13.65
C ASP A 161 -15.62 -3.12 -13.10
N VAL A 162 -14.46 -3.40 -12.50
CA VAL A 162 -13.39 -2.40 -12.52
C VAL A 162 -12.98 -2.27 -13.99
N LYS A 163 -13.67 -1.39 -14.73
CA LYS A 163 -13.39 -1.05 -16.13
C LYS A 163 -12.14 -0.18 -16.26
N SER A 164 -11.68 0.42 -15.16
CA SER A 164 -10.51 1.28 -15.14
C SER A 164 -9.21 0.47 -15.09
N SER A 165 -8.39 0.60 -16.11
CA SER A 165 -6.94 0.38 -16.07
C SER A 165 -6.29 1.74 -16.02
N PRO A 166 -5.21 1.95 -15.24
CA PRO A 166 -4.54 1.07 -14.26
C PRO A 166 -5.29 0.76 -12.95
N VAL A 167 -4.93 -0.32 -12.23
CA VAL A 167 -5.48 -0.69 -10.89
C VAL A 167 -4.37 -0.84 -9.85
N LEU A 168 -4.43 -0.06 -8.76
CA LEU A 168 -3.55 -0.23 -7.60
C LEU A 168 -3.84 -1.57 -6.90
N ALA A 169 -2.81 -2.41 -6.75
CA ALA A 169 -2.99 -3.78 -6.25
C ALA A 169 -2.03 -4.20 -5.14
N GLU A 170 -0.82 -3.66 -5.10
CA GLU A 170 0.23 -4.16 -4.22
C GLU A 170 1.12 -3.04 -3.72
N THR A 171 1.64 -3.25 -2.52
CA THR A 171 2.75 -2.49 -1.95
C THR A 171 3.84 -3.47 -1.55
N MET A 172 5.09 -3.17 -1.87
CA MET A 172 6.22 -4.03 -1.59
C MET A 172 7.20 -3.41 -0.60
N LEU A 173 7.55 -4.17 0.44
CA LEU A 173 8.58 -3.84 1.44
C LEU A 173 9.72 -4.86 1.39
N ARG A 174 10.94 -4.44 1.70
CA ARG A 174 12.03 -5.39 1.99
C ARG A 174 11.96 -5.83 3.44
N ILE A 175 12.12 -7.13 3.67
CA ILE A 175 12.16 -7.74 4.99
C ILE A 175 13.44 -8.54 5.15
N LYS A 176 13.95 -8.60 6.39
CA LYS A 176 15.20 -9.31 6.70
C LYS A 176 14.97 -10.79 6.94
N ASP A 177 13.93 -11.13 7.71
CA ASP A 177 13.65 -12.51 8.09
C ASP A 177 12.19 -12.87 7.76
N PRO A 178 11.96 -13.78 6.80
CA PRO A 178 10.61 -14.18 6.41
C PRO A 178 9.90 -14.97 7.51
N ALA A 179 10.60 -15.69 8.39
CA ALA A 179 9.99 -16.43 9.48
C ALA A 179 9.43 -15.48 10.56
N VAL A 180 10.18 -14.45 10.93
CA VAL A 180 9.72 -13.45 11.90
C VAL A 180 8.61 -12.58 11.31
N SER A 181 8.73 -12.21 10.02
CA SER A 181 7.70 -11.48 9.29
C SER A 181 6.39 -12.26 9.22
N LYS A 182 6.45 -13.56 8.85
CA LYS A 182 5.29 -14.45 8.78
C LYS A 182 4.48 -14.43 10.08
N GLU A 183 5.14 -14.57 11.22
CA GLU A 183 4.49 -14.55 12.53
C GLU A 183 3.74 -13.23 12.77
N PHE A 184 4.32 -12.08 12.39
CA PHE A 184 3.68 -10.78 12.54
C PHE A 184 2.46 -10.64 11.63
N TYR A 185 2.63 -10.91 10.33
CA TYR A 185 1.58 -10.70 9.34
C TYR A 185 0.42 -11.69 9.51
N GLU A 186 0.69 -12.97 9.81
CA GLU A 186 -0.36 -13.95 10.05
C GLU A 186 -0.99 -13.82 11.44
N LYS A 187 -0.21 -13.83 12.52
CA LYS A 187 -0.77 -13.89 13.89
C LYS A 187 -1.06 -12.51 14.47
N GLY A 188 -0.23 -11.52 14.16
CA GLY A 188 -0.42 -10.14 14.62
C GLY A 188 -1.55 -9.44 13.87
N LEU A 189 -1.51 -9.50 12.53
CA LEU A 189 -2.45 -8.79 11.66
C LEU A 189 -3.58 -9.65 11.10
N GLY A 190 -3.54 -10.97 11.28
CA GLY A 190 -4.59 -11.87 10.80
C GLY A 190 -4.62 -12.04 9.28
N MET A 191 -3.51 -11.75 8.59
CA MET A 191 -3.43 -11.90 7.13
C MET A 191 -3.28 -13.38 6.74
N ASN A 192 -3.82 -13.73 5.59
CA ASN A 192 -3.61 -15.02 4.96
C ASN A 192 -2.33 -14.98 4.13
N PHE A 193 -1.52 -16.04 4.21
CA PHE A 193 -0.47 -16.29 3.24
C PHE A 193 -1.11 -16.64 1.88
N LEU A 194 -0.77 -15.85 0.87
CA LEU A 194 -1.32 -16.00 -0.48
C LEU A 194 -0.41 -16.86 -1.36
N GLY A 195 0.90 -16.79 -1.14
CA GLY A 195 1.90 -17.55 -1.86
C GLY A 195 3.24 -16.86 -1.86
N HIS A 196 4.21 -17.42 -2.58
CA HIS A 196 5.52 -16.80 -2.77
C HIS A 196 5.96 -16.93 -4.22
N LEU A 197 6.97 -16.15 -4.58
CA LEU A 197 7.67 -16.26 -5.85
C LEU A 197 9.17 -16.16 -5.60
N GLU A 198 9.91 -17.17 -6.06
CA GLU A 198 11.36 -17.12 -6.12
C GLU A 198 11.81 -16.35 -7.37
N ILE A 199 12.79 -15.47 -7.20
CA ILE A 199 13.39 -14.67 -8.27
C ILE A 199 14.90 -14.93 -8.23
N PRO A 200 15.38 -16.08 -8.76
CA PRO A 200 16.78 -16.48 -8.66
C PRO A 200 17.76 -15.47 -9.27
N SER A 201 17.33 -14.76 -10.31
CA SER A 201 18.10 -13.70 -10.97
C SER A 201 18.52 -12.58 -10.01
N SER A 202 17.74 -12.34 -8.95
CA SER A 202 18.02 -11.35 -7.91
C SER A 202 18.36 -11.97 -6.54
N ARG A 203 18.49 -13.30 -6.47
CA ARG A 203 18.60 -14.06 -5.22
C ARG A 203 17.58 -13.59 -4.18
N SER A 204 16.31 -13.54 -4.56
CA SER A 204 15.26 -13.09 -3.66
C SER A 204 14.02 -13.98 -3.73
N THR A 205 13.22 -13.94 -2.67
CA THR A 205 11.88 -14.52 -2.62
C THR A 205 10.91 -13.43 -2.21
N VAL A 206 9.80 -13.32 -2.92
CA VAL A 206 8.69 -12.41 -2.55
C VAL A 206 7.58 -13.24 -1.92
N TYR A 207 7.19 -12.89 -0.69
CA TYR A 207 6.07 -13.51 0.01
C TYR A 207 4.85 -12.58 -0.04
N TYR A 208 3.70 -13.13 -0.41
CA TYR A 208 2.46 -12.37 -0.57
C TYR A 208 1.49 -12.64 0.57
N TYR A 209 0.93 -11.57 1.15
CA TYR A 209 -0.05 -11.63 2.23
C TYR A 209 -1.25 -10.73 1.93
N GLY A 210 -2.44 -11.11 2.39
CA GLY A 210 -3.65 -10.30 2.26
C GLY A 210 -4.86 -10.92 2.95
N TYR A 211 -6.04 -10.33 2.74
CA TYR A 211 -7.29 -10.75 3.41
C TYR A 211 -8.29 -11.45 2.49
N ALA A 212 -7.85 -11.93 1.32
CA ALA A 212 -8.72 -12.71 0.44
C ALA A 212 -9.11 -14.07 1.08
N ASN A 213 -10.38 -14.45 0.93
CA ASN A 213 -11.01 -15.62 1.58
C ASN A 213 -10.89 -16.93 0.79
N SER A 214 -10.04 -17.02 -0.24
CA SER A 214 -9.90 -18.28 -0.98
C SER A 214 -9.04 -19.26 -0.19
N SER A 215 -9.26 -20.57 -0.39
CA SER A 215 -8.43 -21.58 0.25
C SER A 215 -6.95 -21.35 -0.12
N SER A 216 -6.05 -21.37 0.86
CA SER A 216 -4.62 -21.09 0.67
C SER A 216 -4.01 -21.92 -0.47
N ASN A 217 -4.49 -23.15 -0.67
CA ASN A 217 -4.07 -24.05 -1.75
C ASN A 217 -4.47 -23.55 -3.16
N GLU A 218 -5.65 -22.94 -3.32
CA GLU A 218 -6.07 -22.38 -4.61
C GLU A 218 -5.22 -21.15 -4.97
N ILE A 219 -5.04 -20.21 -4.04
CA ILE A 219 -4.21 -19.00 -4.26
C ILE A 219 -2.76 -19.39 -4.54
N TYR A 220 -2.21 -20.31 -3.74
CA TYR A 220 -0.84 -20.80 -3.90
C TYR A 220 -0.59 -21.46 -5.25
N SER A 221 -1.53 -22.28 -5.73
CA SER A 221 -1.42 -22.93 -7.05
C SER A 221 -1.53 -21.94 -8.22
N MET A 222 -2.09 -20.75 -7.97
CA MET A 222 -2.36 -19.72 -8.98
C MET A 222 -1.22 -18.71 -9.10
N ILE A 223 -0.63 -18.29 -7.97
CA ILE A 223 0.61 -17.48 -7.96
C ILE A 223 1.75 -18.25 -8.63
N ASN A 224 1.92 -19.54 -8.31
CA ASN A 224 2.97 -20.39 -8.87
C ASN A 224 2.80 -20.76 -10.35
N LYS A 225 1.64 -20.50 -10.98
CA LYS A 225 1.40 -20.83 -12.39
C LYS A 225 1.53 -19.63 -13.33
N PHE A 226 2.09 -18.50 -12.88
CA PHE A 226 2.22 -17.26 -13.67
C PHE A 226 0.91 -16.83 -14.32
N LYS A 227 -0.21 -17.24 -13.70
CA LYS A 227 -1.54 -16.96 -14.19
C LYS A 227 -1.84 -15.54 -13.72
N THR A 228 -1.51 -14.57 -14.58
CA THR A 228 -1.70 -13.10 -14.49
C THR A 228 -3.12 -12.65 -14.09
N TYR A 229 -4.04 -13.60 -13.87
CA TYR A 229 -5.45 -13.40 -13.59
C TYR A 229 -5.79 -12.88 -12.19
N GLN A 230 -4.81 -12.79 -11.27
CA GLN A 230 -5.05 -12.42 -9.87
C GLN A 230 -4.27 -11.20 -9.41
N TRP A 231 -3.64 -10.46 -10.33
CA TRP A 231 -2.98 -9.21 -9.96
C TRP A 231 -3.95 -8.22 -9.31
N THR A 232 -5.27 -8.36 -9.46
CA THR A 232 -6.28 -7.47 -8.88
C THR A 232 -6.56 -7.67 -7.39
N ILE A 233 -6.22 -8.82 -6.78
CA ILE A 233 -6.44 -9.03 -5.33
C ILE A 233 -5.47 -8.12 -4.55
N PRO A 234 -5.97 -7.19 -3.71
CA PRO A 234 -5.12 -6.36 -2.86
C PRO A 234 -4.22 -7.20 -1.96
N ARG A 235 -2.93 -6.90 -1.96
CA ARG A 235 -1.95 -7.64 -1.17
C ARG A 235 -0.74 -6.81 -0.78
N MET A 236 -0.04 -7.32 0.22
CA MET A 236 1.31 -6.93 0.56
C MET A 236 2.30 -7.91 -0.03
N ALA A 237 3.40 -7.39 -0.57
CA ALA A 237 4.55 -8.15 -0.99
C ALA A 237 5.74 -7.88 -0.07
N LEU A 238 6.35 -8.94 0.43
CA LEU A 238 7.53 -8.87 1.29
C LEU A 238 8.70 -9.48 0.55
N GLN A 239 9.63 -8.64 0.09
CA GLN A 239 10.85 -9.08 -0.58
C GLN A 239 11.90 -9.46 0.46
N TYR A 240 12.27 -10.72 0.47
CA TYR A 240 13.37 -11.27 1.24
C TYR A 240 14.55 -11.53 0.29
N LEU A 241 15.70 -10.93 0.58
CA LEU A 241 16.96 -11.25 -0.10
C LEU A 241 17.56 -12.48 0.55
N TRP A 242 17.95 -13.49 -0.24
CA TRP A 242 18.45 -14.75 0.32
C TRP A 242 19.66 -14.50 1.22
N ASP A 243 19.66 -15.18 2.37
CA ASP A 243 20.67 -15.12 3.43
C ASP A 243 20.68 -13.80 4.24
N SER A 244 19.76 -12.86 3.98
CA SER A 244 19.70 -11.56 4.68
C SER A 244 19.40 -11.65 6.19
N GLU A 245 18.75 -12.71 6.64
CA GLU A 245 18.50 -13.01 8.05
C GLU A 245 19.78 -13.28 8.83
N SER A 246 20.83 -13.77 8.14
CA SER A 246 22.13 -14.07 8.73
C SER A 246 23.08 -12.87 8.77
N ASP A 247 22.76 -11.78 8.09
CA ASP A 247 23.58 -10.56 8.08
C ASP A 247 23.27 -9.69 9.31
N SER A 248 24.16 -9.65 10.29
CA SER A 248 23.99 -8.84 11.51
C SER A 248 24.02 -7.33 11.29
N PHE A 249 24.57 -6.86 10.17
CA PHE A 249 24.70 -5.42 9.85
C PHE A 249 23.57 -4.91 8.98
N LEU A 250 22.87 -5.80 8.27
CA LEU A 250 21.73 -5.43 7.46
C LEU A 250 20.55 -5.01 8.33
N SER A 251 20.01 -3.84 7.99
CA SER A 251 18.73 -3.32 8.46
C SER A 251 18.07 -2.54 7.31
N TYR A 252 16.74 -2.48 7.32
CA TYR A 252 15.99 -1.71 6.34
C TYR A 252 15.49 -0.39 6.96
N HIS A 253 15.44 0.66 6.15
CA HIS A 253 14.93 1.96 6.54
C HIS A 253 13.40 1.97 6.45
N ASN A 254 12.75 2.39 7.53
CA ASN A 254 11.29 2.35 7.63
C ASN A 254 10.57 3.57 7.02
N GLY A 255 11.32 4.52 6.45
CA GLY A 255 10.85 5.76 5.84
C GLY A 255 10.42 6.86 6.82
N ASN A 256 10.46 6.62 8.14
CA ASN A 256 10.02 7.59 9.17
C ASN A 256 11.17 8.31 9.89
N SER A 257 12.37 7.74 9.91
CA SER A 257 13.61 8.45 10.24
C SER A 257 14.13 9.24 9.02
N GLU A 258 15.05 10.19 9.23
CA GLU A 258 15.72 10.83 8.10
C GLU A 258 16.63 9.83 7.37
N PRO A 259 16.74 9.91 6.02
CA PRO A 259 15.90 10.72 5.14
C PRO A 259 14.48 10.13 5.04
N LYS A 260 13.44 10.95 5.21
CA LYS A 260 12.05 10.47 5.22
C LYS A 260 11.55 10.11 3.82
N GLY A 261 10.56 9.22 3.75
CA GLY A 261 9.93 8.82 2.50
C GLY A 261 8.59 8.14 2.73
N PHE A 262 8.52 6.85 2.42
CA PHE A 262 7.41 5.97 2.79
C PHE A 262 6.98 6.19 4.26
N GLY A 263 5.67 6.28 4.49
CA GLY A 263 5.13 6.51 5.84
C GLY A 263 4.76 5.22 6.54
N HIS A 264 3.75 4.53 6.01
CA HIS A 264 3.16 3.36 6.63
C HIS A 264 2.19 2.67 5.66
N ILE A 265 1.75 1.48 6.06
CA ILE A 265 0.57 0.81 5.48
C ILE A 265 -0.60 1.00 6.44
N GLY A 266 -1.75 1.45 5.92
CA GLY A 266 -2.96 1.63 6.71
C GLY A 266 -3.91 0.43 6.55
N LEU A 267 -4.42 -0.07 7.68
CA LEU A 267 -5.38 -1.18 7.74
C LEU A 267 -6.58 -0.77 8.58
N THR A 268 -7.77 -0.87 8.02
CA THR A 268 -9.00 -0.70 8.79
C THR A 268 -9.31 -1.98 9.58
N VAL A 269 -9.69 -1.83 10.84
CA VAL A 269 -9.97 -2.93 11.76
C VAL A 269 -11.30 -2.72 12.50
N ASP A 270 -11.98 -3.81 12.82
CA ASP A 270 -13.29 -3.77 13.49
C ASP A 270 -13.18 -3.40 14.98
N ASP A 271 -12.09 -3.78 15.64
CA ASP A 271 -11.79 -3.45 17.04
C ASP A 271 -10.30 -3.13 17.18
N ILE A 272 -9.99 -1.83 17.16
CA ILE A 272 -8.61 -1.35 17.24
C ILE A 272 -7.93 -1.68 18.57
N TYR A 273 -8.68 -1.68 19.68
CA TYR A 273 -8.14 -1.98 21.00
C TYR A 273 -7.82 -3.47 21.13
N GLY A 274 -8.74 -4.33 20.69
CA GLY A 274 -8.52 -5.76 20.61
C GLY A 274 -7.36 -6.14 19.68
N ALA A 275 -7.24 -5.47 18.53
CA ALA A 275 -6.11 -5.65 17.61
C ALA A 275 -4.78 -5.27 18.28
N CYS A 276 -4.67 -4.07 18.85
CA CYS A 276 -3.46 -3.64 19.57
C CYS A 276 -3.11 -4.58 20.73
N TYR A 277 -4.09 -5.07 21.49
CA TYR A 277 -3.86 -6.03 22.56
C TYR A 277 -3.24 -7.34 22.04
N ARG A 278 -3.77 -7.92 20.95
CA ARG A 278 -3.22 -9.15 20.34
C ARG A 278 -1.78 -8.94 19.86
N ILE A 279 -1.53 -7.83 19.17
CA ILE A 279 -0.20 -7.47 18.63
C ILE A 279 0.81 -7.29 19.76
N GLN A 280 0.43 -6.53 20.81
CA GLN A 280 1.29 -6.32 21.97
C GLN A 280 1.56 -7.62 22.73
N LYS A 281 0.55 -8.46 22.91
CA LYS A 281 0.68 -9.77 23.58
C LYS A 281 1.60 -10.72 22.80
N ALA A 282 1.64 -10.59 21.47
CA ALA A 282 2.57 -11.32 20.60
C ALA A 282 4.00 -10.74 20.64
N GLY A 283 4.27 -9.71 21.43
CA GLY A 283 5.60 -9.14 21.65
C GLY A 283 5.97 -8.00 20.70
N TYR A 284 5.06 -7.57 19.83
CA TYR A 284 5.32 -6.50 18.87
C TYR A 284 5.10 -5.11 19.46
N LYS A 285 5.84 -4.13 18.95
CA LYS A 285 5.88 -2.77 19.50
C LYS A 285 4.66 -1.98 19.08
N ILE A 286 3.96 -1.41 20.06
CA ILE A 286 2.97 -0.35 19.85
C ILE A 286 3.72 1.00 19.81
N ILE A 287 3.75 1.64 18.64
CA ILE A 287 4.35 2.96 18.42
C ILE A 287 3.45 4.06 18.98
N ARG A 288 2.15 3.97 18.70
CA ARG A 288 1.11 4.87 19.22
C ARG A 288 -0.07 4.02 19.69
N LYS A 289 -0.45 4.17 20.96
CA LYS A 289 -1.63 3.50 21.53
C LYS A 289 -2.91 3.89 20.79
N PRO A 290 -3.94 3.02 20.76
CA PRO A 290 -5.22 3.34 20.15
C PRO A 290 -5.86 4.55 20.82
N GLY A 291 -6.43 5.45 20.01
CA GLY A 291 -7.11 6.65 20.49
C GLY A 291 -7.38 7.66 19.37
N PRO A 292 -8.18 8.71 19.66
CA PRO A 292 -8.60 9.69 18.68
C PRO A 292 -7.39 10.42 18.07
N PHE A 293 -7.45 10.68 16.77
CA PHE A 293 -6.51 11.53 16.05
C PHE A 293 -7.28 12.58 15.26
N GLN A 294 -7.26 13.81 15.79
CA GLN A 294 -7.93 14.96 15.17
C GLN A 294 -9.37 14.58 14.77
N ASP A 295 -9.81 15.02 13.60
CA ASP A 295 -11.15 14.74 13.07
C ASP A 295 -11.17 13.57 12.08
N VAL A 296 -10.27 12.58 12.20
CA VAL A 296 -10.24 11.42 11.28
C VAL A 296 -10.52 10.07 11.96
N GLY A 297 -10.84 10.07 13.26
CA GLY A 297 -11.26 8.89 14.01
C GLY A 297 -10.20 8.36 14.96
N GLU A 298 -10.35 7.11 15.40
CA GLU A 298 -9.37 6.44 16.26
C GLU A 298 -8.35 5.69 15.40
N ILE A 299 -7.07 5.96 15.64
CA ILE A 299 -5.95 5.27 14.99
C ILE A 299 -5.04 4.66 16.05
N ALA A 300 -4.11 3.82 15.63
CA ALA A 300 -2.98 3.30 16.39
C ALA A 300 -1.82 3.06 15.42
N PHE A 301 -0.59 3.07 15.91
CA PHE A 301 0.56 2.64 15.12
C PHE A 301 1.25 1.48 15.80
N VAL A 302 1.58 0.47 15.02
CA VAL A 302 2.41 -0.67 15.44
C VAL A 302 3.62 -0.78 14.53
N SER A 303 4.69 -1.39 15.03
CA SER A 303 5.89 -1.68 14.26
C SER A 303 5.87 -3.14 13.84
N ASP A 304 6.14 -3.41 12.56
CA ASP A 304 6.52 -4.75 12.12
C ASP A 304 7.96 -5.09 12.57
N PRO A 305 8.43 -6.33 12.35
CA PRO A 305 9.76 -6.78 12.77
C PRO A 305 10.93 -5.99 12.19
N ASP A 306 10.79 -5.45 10.98
CA ASP A 306 11.81 -4.67 10.29
C ASP A 306 11.71 -3.16 10.60
N GLY A 307 10.73 -2.75 11.39
CA GLY A 307 10.57 -1.37 11.86
C GLY A 307 9.59 -0.53 11.06
N TYR A 308 8.94 -1.08 10.03
CA TYR A 308 7.91 -0.39 9.26
C TYR A 308 6.67 -0.15 10.12
N TRP A 309 6.05 1.01 9.91
CA TRP A 309 4.86 1.39 10.65
C TRP A 309 3.63 0.85 9.94
N ILE A 310 2.74 0.25 10.72
CA ILE A 310 1.40 -0.14 10.29
C ILE A 310 0.41 0.70 11.08
N GLU A 311 -0.39 1.50 10.37
CA GLU A 311 -1.51 2.25 10.96
C GLU A 311 -2.72 1.33 11.04
N LEU A 312 -3.29 1.20 12.24
CA LEU A 312 -4.59 0.57 12.43
C LEU A 312 -5.63 1.67 12.56
N ILE A 313 -6.71 1.56 11.82
CA ILE A 313 -7.78 2.57 11.75
C ILE A 313 -9.09 1.91 12.17
N GLN A 314 -9.77 2.47 13.16
CA GLN A 314 -11.06 1.95 13.60
C GLN A 314 -12.11 2.12 12.50
N ARG A 315 -12.69 1.02 12.03
CA ARG A 315 -13.80 1.05 11.08
C ARG A 315 -15.06 1.61 11.74
N SER A 316 -15.71 2.56 11.06
CA SER A 316 -16.83 3.35 11.62
C SER A 316 -18.14 2.59 11.78
N SER A 317 -18.32 1.43 11.14
CA SER A 317 -19.59 0.70 11.07
C SER A 317 -19.83 -0.34 12.18
N LEU A 318 -18.87 -0.57 13.10
CA LEU A 318 -18.94 -1.73 14.02
C LEU A 318 -18.75 -1.44 15.53
N ARG A 319 -18.72 -0.17 15.96
CA ARG A 319 -18.97 0.11 17.39
C ARG A 319 -20.45 -0.07 17.69
N SER A 320 -20.86 -1.30 18.02
CA SER A 320 -21.88 -1.43 19.06
C SER A 320 -21.29 -0.78 20.32
N PRO A 321 -21.99 0.13 21.00
CA PRO A 321 -21.49 0.71 22.24
C PRO A 321 -21.34 -0.42 23.25
N LYS A 322 -20.13 -0.97 23.39
CA LYS A 322 -19.80 -1.82 24.54
C LYS A 322 -19.74 -0.88 25.73
N SER A 323 -20.74 -1.01 26.60
CA SER A 323 -20.76 -0.47 27.95
C SER A 323 -19.38 -0.64 28.60
N ALA A 324 -18.93 0.42 29.27
CA ALA A 324 -17.79 0.37 30.15
C ALA A 324 -17.87 -0.88 31.05
N LEU A 325 -16.77 -1.63 31.09
CA LEU A 325 -16.47 -2.60 32.14
C LEU A 325 -15.22 -2.12 32.87
#